data_AF-A0AAW1IKT4-F1
#
_entry.id   AF-A0AAW1IKT4-F1
#
_cell.length_a   1.000
_cell.length_b   1.000
_cell.length_c   1.000
_cell.angle_alpha   90.00
_cell.angle_beta   90.00
_cell.angle_gamma   90.00
#
_symmetry.space_group_name_H-M   'P 1'
#
loop_
_entity.id
_entity.type
_entity.pdbx_description
1 polymer ?
#
loop_
_entity_poly.entity_id
_entity_poly.type
_entity_poly.pdbx_seq_one_letter_code
_entity_poly.pdbx_strand_id
1 'polypeptide(L)'
;MVVYNLDETPNIFISAQFYDNKFIYRMTQVVGDNREVVRTIDLRNDKLRIYCNEINESMFQRLYDSLTFRNKAGRSYSSLIHNVIFDWSPFGVTVPNSVNDLLRKALEHNNVKMNALNQELASSNAALKGLQDELLSFKNETRKMEFELQKVNDELSCVSSELHSTKDKLECSNNNVTELKARLLDVEDIKDKLKDSNNELNERILACERIKMDMEVKLQKACEKITSSDFEIRHYKVELKSCKDKNELQKKQDQISTVNYSLKTKNQELEMKLKSLEDEHCLVQSELHSTKDQREVLSKNVKELEERLLSSESQSREMEEELEKVQDQLRKAIEEVQCNVNLLEILRKEVEELNDQIKLHEKEKCFMHKMWSNCFSSIKEFGTPFKPLKFIPYEIQST
;
A
#
# COMPACT_ATOMS: atom_id res chain seq x y z
N MET A 1 53.82 -84.21 156.50
CA MET A 1 54.51 -83.77 155.27
C MET A 1 54.93 -85.00 154.51
N VAL A 2 54.25 -85.33 153.41
CA VAL A 2 54.63 -86.47 152.56
C VAL A 2 55.62 -85.98 151.50
N VAL A 3 56.67 -86.75 151.22
CA VAL A 3 57.64 -86.43 150.17
C VAL A 3 57.38 -87.33 148.97
N TYR A 4 57.14 -86.74 147.81
CA TYR A 4 56.90 -87.45 146.55
C TYR A 4 58.14 -87.29 145.66
N ASN A 5 58.84 -88.39 145.37
CA ASN A 5 59.93 -88.42 144.40
C ASN A 5 59.38 -88.98 143.08
N LEU A 6 59.42 -88.19 142.01
CA LEU A 6 58.88 -88.61 140.70
C LEU A 6 59.87 -89.37 139.82
N ASP A 7 61.09 -89.58 140.31
CA ASP A 7 62.23 -90.04 139.50
C ASP A 7 62.11 -91.51 139.05
N GLU A 8 61.11 -92.25 139.52
CA GLU A 8 61.02 -93.71 139.33
C GLU A 8 59.72 -94.19 138.65
N THR A 9 58.83 -93.29 138.21
CA THR A 9 57.56 -93.71 137.57
C THR A 9 57.25 -92.90 136.29
N PRO A 10 57.65 -93.39 135.09
CA PRO A 10 57.55 -92.64 133.84
C PRO A 10 56.11 -92.33 133.38
N ASN A 11 55.11 -92.98 133.99
CA ASN A 11 53.71 -92.84 133.60
C ASN A 11 52.90 -91.90 134.51
N ILE A 12 53.58 -91.15 135.38
CA ILE A 12 52.94 -90.22 136.31
C ILE A 12 53.12 -88.78 135.84
N PHE A 13 51.99 -88.08 135.72
CA PHE A 13 51.93 -86.69 135.29
C PHE A 13 51.35 -85.81 136.40
N ILE A 14 51.96 -84.66 136.64
CA ILE A 14 51.38 -83.65 137.53
C ILE A 14 50.63 -82.63 136.69
N SER A 15 49.34 -82.49 136.96
CA SER A 15 48.54 -81.37 136.46
C SER A 15 48.24 -80.42 137.59
N ALA A 16 48.55 -79.13 137.40
CA ALA A 16 48.09 -78.08 138.30
C ALA A 16 46.64 -77.74 137.96
N GLN A 17 45.76 -77.73 138.97
CA GLN A 17 44.40 -77.21 138.86
C GLN A 17 44.26 -76.05 139.83
N PHE A 18 43.85 -74.89 139.34
CA PHE A 18 43.56 -73.75 140.18
C PHE A 18 42.09 -73.80 140.59
N TYR A 19 41.82 -74.07 141.87
CA TYR A 19 40.47 -74.14 142.42
C TYR A 19 40.45 -73.40 143.77
N ASP A 20 39.42 -72.58 143.99
CA ASP A 20 39.20 -71.86 145.25
C ASP A 20 40.41 -70.99 145.70
N ASN A 21 40.99 -70.25 144.74
CA ASN A 21 42.18 -69.40 144.93
C ASN A 21 43.45 -70.13 145.43
N LYS A 22 43.54 -71.45 145.26
CA LYS A 22 44.73 -72.23 145.56
C LYS A 22 45.08 -73.18 144.42
N PHE A 23 46.38 -73.36 144.17
CA PHE A 23 46.84 -74.40 143.27
C PHE A 23 46.81 -75.75 143.97
N ILE A 24 46.05 -76.67 143.40
CA ILE A 24 45.96 -78.06 143.82
C ILE A 24 46.61 -78.90 142.72
N TYR A 25 47.67 -79.61 143.05
CA TYR A 25 48.43 -80.39 142.07
C TYR A 25 47.94 -81.83 142.11
N ARG A 26 47.44 -82.35 140.99
CA ARG A 26 46.99 -83.75 140.91
C ARG A 26 48.03 -84.57 140.19
N MET A 27 48.46 -85.62 140.87
CA MET A 27 49.35 -86.63 140.34
C MET A 27 48.48 -87.71 139.71
N THR A 28 48.53 -87.78 138.38
CA THR A 28 47.67 -88.64 137.56
C THR A 28 48.55 -89.69 136.92
N GLN A 29 48.24 -90.95 137.13
CA GLN A 29 48.91 -92.05 136.45
C GLN A 29 48.10 -92.43 135.23
N VAL A 30 48.77 -92.55 134.09
CA VAL A 30 48.16 -92.97 132.84
C VAL A 30 48.41 -94.46 132.68
N VAL A 31 47.34 -95.25 132.75
CA VAL A 31 47.37 -96.71 132.51
C VAL A 31 46.44 -97.00 131.34
N GLY A 32 47.03 -97.17 130.15
CA GLY A 32 46.26 -97.22 128.90
C GLY A 32 45.63 -95.86 128.57
N ASP A 33 44.36 -95.86 128.16
CA ASP A 33 43.61 -94.64 127.84
C ASP A 33 42.95 -93.98 129.06
N ASN A 34 42.96 -94.64 130.21
CA ASN A 34 42.41 -94.11 131.45
C ASN A 34 43.46 -93.31 132.23
N ARG A 35 43.08 -92.10 132.64
CA ARG A 35 43.86 -91.25 133.54
C ARG A 35 43.25 -91.35 134.93
N GLU A 36 43.91 -92.07 135.84
CA GLU A 36 43.47 -92.15 137.23
C GLU A 36 44.26 -91.16 138.08
N VAL A 37 43.54 -90.33 138.84
CA VAL A 37 44.16 -89.44 139.82
C VAL A 37 44.64 -90.31 140.99
N VAL A 38 45.94 -90.57 141.02
CA VAL A 38 46.57 -91.37 142.08
C VAL A 38 46.50 -90.62 143.39
N ARG A 39 46.88 -89.33 143.38
CA ARG A 39 46.85 -88.47 144.56
C ARG A 39 46.73 -86.99 144.20
N THR A 40 46.32 -86.24 145.21
CA THR A 40 46.37 -84.78 145.21
C THR A 40 47.49 -84.33 146.14
N ILE A 41 48.39 -83.49 145.63
CA ILE A 41 49.54 -82.91 146.31
C ILE A 41 49.23 -81.44 146.61
N ASP A 42 49.32 -81.09 147.89
CA ASP A 42 49.29 -79.70 148.34
C ASP A 42 50.73 -79.26 148.64
N LEU A 43 51.36 -78.50 147.75
CA LEU A 43 52.76 -78.08 147.90
C LEU A 43 53.02 -77.17 149.11
N ARG A 44 51.99 -76.71 149.82
CA ARG A 44 52.16 -76.01 151.11
C ARG A 44 52.41 -76.98 152.26
N ASN A 45 51.89 -78.19 152.15
CA ASN A 45 51.89 -79.22 153.19
C ASN A 45 52.70 -80.47 152.83
N ASP A 46 53.04 -80.64 151.55
CA ASP A 46 53.81 -81.76 151.00
C ASP A 46 55.03 -81.28 150.23
N LYS A 47 56.04 -82.15 150.08
CA LYS A 47 57.23 -81.87 149.29
C LYS A 47 57.20 -82.68 148.00
N LEU A 48 57.39 -82.00 146.88
CA LEU A 48 57.58 -82.65 145.60
C LEU A 48 59.03 -82.54 145.18
N ARG A 49 59.66 -83.67 144.85
CA ARG A 49 61.01 -83.72 144.32
C ARG A 49 61.00 -84.31 142.91
N ILE A 50 61.61 -83.58 141.99
CA ILE A 50 61.86 -84.01 140.61
C ILE A 50 63.38 -83.90 140.39
N TYR A 51 64.00 -85.01 140.01
CA TYR A 51 65.44 -85.24 139.90
C TYR A 51 66.21 -84.71 141.11
N CYS A 52 65.83 -85.18 142.30
CA CYS A 52 66.38 -84.75 143.60
C CYS A 52 66.19 -83.25 143.98
N ASN A 53 65.58 -82.42 143.14
CA ASN A 53 65.32 -81.01 143.45
C ASN A 53 63.90 -80.80 143.99
N GLU A 54 63.79 -80.13 145.14
CA GLU A 54 62.51 -79.79 145.75
C GLU A 54 61.83 -78.66 144.95
N ILE A 55 60.69 -78.96 144.34
CA ILE A 55 59.93 -78.00 143.56
C ILE A 55 58.90 -77.32 144.47
N ASN A 56 59.07 -76.01 144.68
CA ASN A 56 58.13 -75.19 145.44
C ASN A 56 57.04 -74.58 144.52
N GLU A 57 55.93 -74.14 145.13
CA GLU A 57 54.77 -73.55 144.44
C GLU A 57 55.18 -72.38 143.51
N SER A 58 56.14 -71.55 143.93
CA SER A 58 56.60 -70.38 143.16
C SER A 58 57.37 -70.75 141.88
N MET A 59 58.12 -71.85 141.88
CA MET A 59 58.76 -72.36 140.66
C MET A 59 57.73 -72.88 139.65
N PHE A 60 56.72 -73.62 140.13
CA PHE A 60 55.63 -74.08 139.26
C PHE A 60 54.85 -72.92 138.67
N GLN A 61 54.56 -71.88 139.46
CA GLN A 61 53.86 -70.69 138.96
C GLN A 61 54.65 -69.98 137.87
N ARG A 62 55.97 -69.76 138.07
CA ARG A 62 56.81 -69.14 137.04
C ARG A 62 56.86 -69.94 135.75
N LEU A 63 56.90 -71.27 135.83
CA LEU A 63 56.83 -72.16 134.67
C LEU A 63 55.48 -72.04 133.95
N TYR A 64 54.38 -72.06 134.71
CA TYR A 64 53.03 -71.91 134.16
C TYR A 64 52.84 -70.56 133.45
N ASP A 65 53.23 -69.46 134.09
CA ASP A 65 53.11 -68.11 133.52
C ASP A 65 53.99 -67.96 132.26
N SER A 66 55.16 -68.60 132.22
CA SER A 66 56.05 -68.60 131.06
C SER A 66 55.50 -69.40 129.88
N LEU A 67 54.58 -70.36 130.12
CA LEU A 67 53.99 -71.22 129.10
C LEU A 67 52.72 -70.66 128.47
N THR A 68 52.11 -69.63 129.06
CA THR A 68 51.00 -68.90 128.46
C THR A 68 51.46 -68.03 127.27
N PHE A 69 51.60 -68.67 126.11
CA PHE A 69 51.87 -68.05 124.80
C PHE A 69 50.84 -66.95 124.47
N ARG A 70 51.32 -65.73 124.20
CA ARG A 70 50.50 -64.66 123.60
C ARG A 70 50.45 -64.81 122.07
N ASN A 71 49.24 -65.02 121.56
CA ASN A 71 48.91 -65.32 120.18
C ASN A 71 48.97 -64.09 119.24
N LYS A 72 49.75 -64.19 118.16
CA LYS A 72 49.57 -63.58 116.83
C LYS A 72 49.80 -64.76 115.86
N ALA A 73 48.84 -65.39 115.21
CA ALA A 73 47.69 -64.85 114.48
C ALA A 73 46.47 -65.80 114.52
N GLY A 74 45.38 -65.38 115.17
CA GLY A 74 44.04 -65.33 114.57
C GLY A 74 43.36 -66.58 113.99
N ARG A 75 43.67 -67.81 114.40
CA ARG A 75 42.76 -68.97 114.21
C ARG A 75 42.55 -69.71 115.52
N SER A 76 41.30 -69.67 115.99
CA SER A 76 40.83 -70.34 117.21
C SER A 76 40.56 -71.81 116.90
N TYR A 77 41.45 -72.70 117.34
CA TYR A 77 41.12 -74.11 117.55
C TYR A 77 41.15 -74.36 119.05
N SER A 78 39.96 -74.46 119.64
CA SER A 78 39.71 -74.84 121.03
C SER A 78 39.83 -76.36 121.19
N SER A 79 41.05 -76.89 121.04
CA SER A 79 41.31 -78.31 121.27
C SER A 79 42.75 -78.51 121.75
N LEU A 80 42.87 -78.81 123.05
CA LEU A 80 43.84 -79.74 123.63
C LEU A 80 45.28 -79.64 123.09
N ILE A 81 46.01 -78.56 123.45
CA ILE A 81 47.47 -78.64 123.50
C ILE A 81 47.84 -79.23 124.86
N HIS A 82 47.66 -80.55 124.99
CA HIS A 82 48.37 -81.34 125.99
C HIS A 82 49.65 -81.85 125.32
N ASN A 83 50.79 -81.79 126.03
CA ASN A 83 52.14 -82.20 125.62
C ASN A 83 53.04 -81.04 125.14
N VAL A 84 53.37 -80.12 126.04
CA VAL A 84 54.65 -79.39 125.93
C VAL A 84 55.74 -80.33 126.43
N ILE A 85 56.49 -80.94 125.50
CA ILE A 85 57.72 -81.67 125.79
C ILE A 85 58.81 -80.61 125.94
N PHE A 86 59.39 -80.48 127.13
CA PHE A 86 60.58 -79.66 127.29
C PHE A 86 61.82 -80.48 126.95
N ASP A 87 62.56 -80.03 125.94
CA ASP A 87 63.92 -80.49 125.67
C ASP A 87 64.89 -79.75 126.61
N TRP A 88 65.34 -80.44 127.66
CA TRP A 88 66.31 -79.95 128.66
C TRP A 88 67.69 -80.61 128.45
N SER A 89 68.11 -80.81 127.21
CA SER A 89 69.39 -81.48 126.91
C SER A 89 70.61 -80.55 127.15
N PRO A 90 71.51 -80.87 128.10
CA PRO A 90 72.72 -80.09 128.37
C PRO A 90 73.93 -80.85 127.82
N PHE A 91 74.24 -80.75 126.54
CA PHE A 91 75.43 -81.41 125.99
C PHE A 91 76.27 -80.48 125.12
N GLY A 92 77.38 -80.04 125.68
CA GLY A 92 78.55 -79.64 124.93
C GLY A 92 78.97 -80.80 124.05
N VAL A 93 78.58 -80.73 122.78
CA VAL A 93 79.23 -81.48 121.72
C VAL A 93 80.44 -80.66 121.34
N THR A 94 81.62 -81.10 121.78
CA THR A 94 82.90 -80.74 121.18
C THR A 94 82.82 -81.19 119.73
N VAL A 95 82.35 -80.29 118.87
CA VAL A 95 82.31 -80.43 117.43
C VAL A 95 83.77 -80.60 116.98
N PRO A 96 84.16 -81.76 116.42
CA PRO A 96 85.53 -81.94 115.94
C PRO A 96 85.86 -80.82 114.95
N ASN A 97 87.11 -80.35 114.91
CA ASN A 97 87.56 -79.32 113.95
C ASN A 97 87.14 -79.61 112.49
N SER A 98 86.87 -80.88 112.14
CA SER A 98 86.34 -81.28 110.82
C SER A 98 84.90 -80.82 110.53
N VAL A 99 84.04 -80.71 111.54
CA VAL A 99 82.67 -80.19 111.38
C VAL A 99 82.66 -78.66 111.40
N ASN A 100 83.61 -78.04 112.11
CA ASN A 100 83.83 -76.59 112.02
C ASN A 100 84.36 -76.19 110.63
N ASP A 101 85.19 -77.03 110.00
CA ASP A 101 85.61 -76.86 108.60
C ASP A 101 84.49 -77.17 107.59
N LEU A 102 83.62 -78.15 107.85
CA LEU A 102 82.41 -78.38 107.04
C LEU A 102 81.42 -77.22 107.12
N LEU A 103 81.21 -76.66 108.30
CA LEU A 103 80.38 -75.48 108.50
C LEU A 103 81.02 -74.25 107.86
N ARG A 104 82.34 -74.07 107.96
CA ARG A 104 83.07 -73.00 107.26
C ARG A 104 82.95 -73.15 105.74
N LYS A 105 83.16 -74.36 105.19
CA LYS A 105 82.96 -74.65 103.77
C LYS A 105 81.51 -74.43 103.33
N ALA A 106 80.53 -74.82 104.14
CA ALA A 106 79.11 -74.59 103.86
C ALA A 106 78.77 -73.08 103.91
N LEU A 107 79.36 -72.34 104.85
CA LEU A 107 79.21 -70.89 104.98
C LEU A 107 79.86 -70.18 103.79
N GLU A 108 81.08 -70.56 103.42
CA GLU A 108 81.79 -70.04 102.24
C GLU A 108 81.03 -70.36 100.96
N HIS A 109 80.55 -71.59 100.79
CA HIS A 109 79.71 -72.00 99.66
C HIS A 109 78.40 -71.19 99.62
N ASN A 110 77.74 -71.02 100.77
CA ASN A 110 76.53 -70.20 100.85
C ASN A 110 76.81 -68.73 100.59
N ASN A 111 77.98 -68.21 100.96
CA ASN A 111 78.39 -66.83 100.69
C ASN A 111 78.68 -66.64 99.19
N VAL A 112 79.37 -67.59 98.55
CA VAL A 112 79.55 -67.63 97.09
C VAL A 112 78.20 -67.69 96.39
N LYS A 113 77.30 -68.56 96.83
CA LYS A 113 75.94 -68.68 96.28
C LYS A 113 75.12 -67.39 96.49
N MET A 114 75.23 -66.76 97.66
CA MET A 114 74.56 -65.51 97.98
C MET A 114 75.09 -64.36 97.09
N ASN A 115 76.40 -64.30 96.89
CA ASN A 115 77.02 -63.33 95.99
C ASN A 115 76.59 -63.55 94.53
N ALA A 116 76.52 -64.81 94.06
CA ALA A 116 76.00 -65.14 92.74
C ALA A 116 74.52 -64.71 92.58
N LEU A 117 73.67 -65.02 93.56
CA LEU A 117 72.26 -64.59 93.56
C LEU A 117 72.11 -63.06 93.62
N ASN A 118 72.95 -62.37 94.39
CA ASN A 118 72.96 -60.90 94.42
C ASN A 118 73.40 -60.31 93.08
N GLN A 119 74.36 -60.94 92.40
CA GLN A 119 74.80 -60.55 91.06
C GLN A 119 73.71 -60.80 90.02
N GLU A 120 73.01 -61.93 90.08
CA GLU A 120 71.85 -62.21 89.21
C GLU A 120 70.70 -61.23 89.49
N LEU A 121 70.40 -60.94 90.75
CA LEU A 121 69.39 -59.95 91.14
C LEU A 121 69.77 -58.55 90.63
N ALA A 122 71.04 -58.15 90.78
CA ALA A 122 71.53 -56.89 90.24
C ALA A 122 71.43 -56.84 88.71
N SER A 123 71.75 -57.95 88.03
CA SER A 123 71.64 -58.08 86.57
C SER A 123 70.17 -58.02 86.11
N SER A 124 69.27 -58.69 86.83
CA SER A 124 67.82 -58.66 86.57
C SER A 124 67.23 -57.27 86.82
N ASN A 125 67.66 -56.57 87.87
CA ASN A 125 67.23 -55.20 88.14
C ASN A 125 67.73 -54.24 87.06
N ALA A 126 68.97 -54.41 86.58
CA ALA A 126 69.49 -53.65 85.46
C ALA A 126 68.69 -53.92 84.17
N ALA A 127 68.36 -55.18 83.89
CA ALA A 127 67.53 -55.55 82.74
C ALA A 127 66.09 -54.99 82.83
N LEU A 128 65.45 -55.07 84.00
CA LEU A 128 64.13 -54.48 84.24
C LEU A 128 64.15 -52.95 84.05
N LYS A 129 65.20 -52.29 84.52
CA LYS A 129 65.39 -50.85 84.30
C LYS A 129 65.54 -50.54 82.80
N GLY A 130 66.31 -51.33 82.06
CA GLY A 130 66.44 -51.21 80.61
C GLY A 130 65.09 -51.36 79.88
N LEU A 131 64.31 -52.39 80.22
CA LEU A 131 62.96 -52.60 79.66
C LEU A 131 62.00 -51.46 80.03
N GLN A 132 62.13 -50.91 81.24
CA GLN A 132 61.33 -49.76 81.66
C GLN A 132 61.66 -48.50 80.85
N ASP A 133 62.94 -48.25 80.60
CA ASP A 133 63.40 -47.13 79.76
C ASP A 133 62.96 -47.31 78.30
N GLU A 134 63.06 -48.54 77.75
CA GLU A 134 62.54 -48.89 76.41
C GLU A 134 61.02 -48.70 76.32
N LEU A 135 60.26 -49.14 77.34
CA LEU A 135 58.81 -48.96 77.39
C LEU A 135 58.43 -47.47 77.43
N LEU A 136 59.16 -46.66 78.19
CA LEU A 136 58.96 -45.20 78.24
C LEU A 136 59.29 -44.55 76.89
N SER A 137 60.37 -44.99 76.25
CA SER A 137 60.75 -44.55 74.91
C SER A 137 59.66 -44.88 73.89
N PHE A 138 59.21 -46.13 73.84
CA PHE A 138 58.13 -46.59 72.97
C PHE A 138 56.80 -45.85 73.22
N LYS A 139 56.46 -45.57 74.49
CA LYS A 139 55.28 -44.78 74.85
C LYS A 139 55.36 -43.35 74.32
N ASN A 140 56.54 -42.74 74.37
CA ASN A 140 56.75 -41.39 73.84
C ASN A 140 56.70 -41.39 72.32
N GLU A 141 57.26 -42.39 71.65
CA GLU A 141 57.14 -42.56 70.19
C GLU A 141 55.69 -42.77 69.77
N THR A 142 54.92 -43.58 70.50
CA THR A 142 53.48 -43.79 70.25
C THR A 142 52.70 -42.47 70.35
N ARG A 143 52.93 -41.67 71.39
CA ARG A 143 52.32 -40.33 71.52
C ARG A 143 52.71 -39.39 70.40
N LYS A 144 53.96 -39.46 69.94
CA LYS A 144 54.43 -38.67 68.80
C LYS A 144 53.68 -39.09 67.53
N MET A 145 53.50 -40.39 67.29
CA MET A 145 52.73 -40.89 66.16
C MET A 145 51.24 -40.51 66.26
N GLU A 146 50.62 -40.59 67.43
CA GLU A 146 49.23 -40.13 67.65
C GLU A 146 49.07 -38.65 67.30
N PHE A 147 50.03 -37.80 67.71
CA PHE A 147 50.03 -36.38 67.37
C PHE A 147 50.16 -36.14 65.86
N GLU A 148 51.08 -36.83 65.18
CA GLU A 148 51.22 -36.71 63.73
C GLU A 148 49.97 -37.25 62.99
N LEU A 149 49.35 -38.33 63.46
CA LEU A 149 48.08 -38.83 62.91
C LEU A 149 46.95 -37.81 63.06
N GLN A 150 46.85 -37.15 64.22
CA GLN A 150 45.86 -36.10 64.42
C GLN A 150 46.12 -34.92 63.48
N LYS A 151 47.37 -34.50 63.32
CA LYS A 151 47.76 -33.42 62.41
C LYS A 151 47.40 -33.76 60.96
N VAL A 152 47.70 -34.98 60.51
CA VAL A 152 47.32 -35.44 59.16
C VAL A 152 45.80 -35.49 58.99
N ASN A 153 45.06 -35.90 60.02
CA ASN A 153 43.60 -35.90 59.98
C ASN A 153 43.02 -34.48 59.85
N ASP A 154 43.58 -33.52 60.58
CA ASP A 154 43.16 -32.11 60.49
C ASP A 154 43.49 -31.52 59.10
N GLU A 155 44.68 -31.81 58.57
CA GLU A 155 45.07 -31.44 57.20
C GLU A 155 44.13 -32.07 56.15
N LEU A 156 43.77 -33.34 56.31
CA LEU A 156 42.83 -34.04 55.43
C LEU A 156 41.42 -33.43 55.49
N SER A 157 40.97 -33.01 56.66
CA SER A 157 39.71 -32.29 56.84
C SER A 157 39.73 -30.92 56.14
N CYS A 158 40.83 -30.18 56.28
CA CYS A 158 41.02 -28.90 55.57
C CYS A 158 40.98 -29.10 54.05
N VAL A 159 41.76 -30.04 53.51
CA VAL A 159 41.78 -30.35 52.07
C VAL A 159 40.41 -30.78 51.57
N SER A 160 39.67 -31.59 52.34
CA SER A 160 38.31 -31.98 51.98
C SER A 160 37.36 -30.77 51.86
N SER A 161 37.49 -29.79 52.75
CA SER A 161 36.66 -28.57 52.70
C SER A 161 37.02 -27.68 51.50
N GLU A 162 38.31 -27.56 51.17
CA GLU A 162 38.78 -26.82 49.99
C GLU A 162 38.34 -27.51 48.69
N LEU A 163 38.38 -28.84 48.64
CA LEU A 163 37.89 -29.62 47.51
C LEU A 163 36.38 -29.41 47.29
N HIS A 164 35.59 -29.34 48.35
CA HIS A 164 34.16 -29.05 48.23
C HIS A 164 33.92 -27.63 47.74
N SER A 165 34.64 -26.65 48.31
CA SER A 165 34.55 -25.25 47.88
C SER A 165 34.93 -25.05 46.41
N THR A 166 35.97 -25.75 45.93
CA THR A 166 36.39 -25.68 44.53
C THR A 166 35.40 -26.37 43.59
N LYS A 167 34.78 -27.48 44.03
CA LYS A 167 33.70 -28.14 43.31
C LYS A 167 32.49 -27.21 43.11
N ASP A 168 32.05 -26.54 44.17
CA ASP A 168 30.90 -25.61 44.10
C ASP A 168 31.19 -24.43 43.17
N LYS A 169 32.42 -23.88 43.22
CA LYS A 169 32.86 -22.83 42.30
C LYS A 169 32.88 -23.31 40.85
N LEU A 170 33.32 -24.54 40.59
CA LEU A 170 33.34 -25.13 39.26
C LEU A 170 31.93 -25.34 38.73
N GLU A 171 31.00 -25.83 39.55
CA GLU A 171 29.59 -26.00 39.18
C GLU A 171 28.92 -24.66 38.86
N CYS A 172 29.16 -23.63 39.69
CA CYS A 172 28.69 -22.27 39.43
C CYS A 172 29.26 -21.70 38.11
N SER A 173 30.57 -21.89 37.86
CA SER A 173 31.20 -21.47 36.61
C SER A 173 30.61 -22.19 35.39
N ASN A 174 30.34 -23.50 35.50
CA ASN A 174 29.72 -24.27 34.43
C ASN A 174 28.31 -23.77 34.11
N ASN A 175 27.50 -23.47 35.13
CA ASN A 175 26.16 -22.89 34.94
C ASN A 175 26.24 -21.53 34.21
N ASN A 176 27.16 -20.66 34.60
CA ASN A 176 27.39 -19.39 33.90
C ASN A 176 27.80 -19.59 32.43
N VAL A 177 28.64 -20.59 32.13
CA VAL A 177 29.00 -20.92 30.75
C VAL A 177 27.79 -21.40 29.96
N THR A 178 26.90 -22.20 30.55
CA THR A 178 25.66 -22.64 29.88
C THR A 178 24.72 -21.47 29.61
N GLU A 179 24.58 -20.52 30.54
CA GLU A 179 23.78 -19.31 30.35
C GLU A 179 24.35 -18.42 29.25
N LEU A 180 25.67 -18.21 29.24
CA LEU A 180 26.34 -17.44 28.18
C LEU A 180 26.17 -18.08 26.80
N LYS A 181 26.19 -19.42 26.71
CA LYS A 181 25.89 -20.13 25.46
C LYS A 181 24.47 -19.89 24.99
N ALA A 182 23.49 -19.93 25.89
CA ALA A 182 22.10 -19.64 25.56
C ALA A 182 21.94 -18.19 25.04
N ARG A 183 22.53 -17.22 25.75
CA ARG A 183 22.52 -15.82 25.32
C ARG A 183 23.22 -15.60 23.97
N LEU A 184 24.27 -16.36 23.66
CA LEU A 184 24.94 -16.29 22.36
C LEU A 184 24.01 -16.73 21.22
N LEU A 185 23.23 -17.80 21.42
CA LEU A 185 22.23 -18.26 20.45
C LEU A 185 21.13 -17.20 20.23
N ASP A 186 20.67 -16.55 21.30
CA ASP A 186 19.70 -15.45 21.18
C ASP A 186 20.25 -14.26 20.37
N VAL A 187 21.54 -13.93 20.58
CA VAL A 187 22.22 -12.87 19.81
C VAL A 187 22.37 -13.25 18.34
N GLU A 188 22.62 -14.52 18.02
CA GLU A 188 22.67 -15.02 16.65
C GLU A 188 21.29 -14.93 15.96
N ASP A 189 20.21 -15.30 16.65
CA ASP A 189 18.83 -15.14 16.13
C ASP A 189 18.47 -13.66 15.90
N ILE A 190 18.84 -12.76 16.81
CA ILE A 190 18.66 -11.31 16.63
C ILE A 190 19.46 -10.80 15.42
N LYS A 191 20.70 -11.28 15.24
CA LYS A 191 21.55 -10.91 14.10
C LYS A 191 20.91 -11.34 12.77
N ASP A 192 20.34 -12.54 12.70
CA ASP A 192 19.67 -13.03 11.50
C ASP A 192 18.39 -12.22 11.21
N LYS A 193 17.57 -11.93 12.23
CA LYS A 193 16.40 -11.04 12.09
C LYS A 193 16.75 -9.63 11.62
N LEU A 194 17.86 -9.08 12.11
CA LEU A 194 18.38 -7.78 11.65
C LEU A 194 18.85 -7.85 10.19
N LYS A 195 19.50 -8.94 9.79
CA LYS A 195 19.93 -9.15 8.41
C LYS A 195 18.73 -9.21 7.45
N ASP A 196 17.67 -9.92 7.83
CA ASP A 196 16.43 -10.00 7.04
C ASP A 196 15.74 -8.64 6.93
N SER A 197 15.62 -7.93 8.05
CA SER A 197 15.06 -6.56 8.07
C SER A 197 15.86 -5.59 7.19
N ASN A 198 17.19 -5.71 7.19
CA ASN A 198 18.08 -4.90 6.37
C ASN A 198 17.92 -5.22 4.87
N ASN A 199 17.75 -6.50 4.51
CA ASN A 199 17.45 -6.90 3.14
C ASN A 199 16.10 -6.34 2.67
N GLU A 200 15.06 -6.42 3.51
CA GLU A 200 13.75 -5.85 3.20
C GLU A 200 13.82 -4.32 3.01
N LEU A 201 14.57 -3.63 3.87
CA LEU A 201 14.78 -2.18 3.74
C LEU A 201 15.47 -1.83 2.42
N ASN A 202 16.50 -2.59 2.02
CA ASN A 202 17.19 -2.39 0.75
C ASN A 202 16.27 -2.60 -0.46
N GLU A 203 15.42 -3.62 -0.45
CA GLU A 203 14.41 -3.82 -1.51
C GLU A 203 13.42 -2.66 -1.60
N ARG A 204 13.00 -2.12 -0.44
CA ARG A 204 12.14 -0.92 -0.39
C ARG A 204 12.86 0.32 -0.94
N ILE A 205 14.15 0.51 -0.63
CA ILE A 205 14.96 1.60 -1.18
C ILE A 205 15.04 1.50 -2.71
N LEU A 206 15.36 0.33 -3.25
CA LEU A 206 15.41 0.10 -4.70
C LEU A 206 14.04 0.34 -5.37
N ALA A 207 12.94 -0.04 -4.72
CA ALA A 207 11.60 0.26 -5.21
C ALA A 207 11.31 1.77 -5.26
N CYS A 208 11.69 2.52 -4.22
CA CYS A 208 11.59 3.98 -4.19
C CYS A 208 12.42 4.64 -5.30
N GLU A 209 13.64 4.16 -5.55
CA GLU A 209 14.50 4.67 -6.64
C GLU A 209 13.86 4.47 -8.01
N ARG A 210 13.25 3.31 -8.26
CA ARG A 210 12.50 3.06 -9.50
C ARG A 210 11.33 4.03 -9.68
N ILE A 211 10.56 4.28 -8.62
CA ILE A 211 9.43 5.24 -8.65
C ILE A 211 9.95 6.66 -8.95
N LYS A 212 11.05 7.06 -8.31
CA LYS A 212 11.68 8.37 -8.55
C LYS A 212 12.06 8.54 -10.03
N MET A 213 12.72 7.55 -10.64
CA MET A 213 13.10 7.59 -12.05
C MET A 213 11.87 7.68 -12.98
N ASP A 214 10.81 6.91 -12.71
CA ASP A 214 9.55 6.99 -13.49
C ASP A 214 8.90 8.38 -13.38
N MET A 215 8.88 8.98 -12.19
CA MET A 215 8.39 10.34 -11.99
C MET A 215 9.23 11.38 -12.71
N GLU A 216 10.56 11.26 -12.70
CA GLU A 216 11.47 12.16 -13.44
C GLU A 216 11.21 12.12 -14.94
N VAL A 217 11.03 10.92 -15.52
CA VAL A 217 10.66 10.76 -16.94
C VAL A 217 9.30 11.41 -17.25
N LYS A 218 8.30 11.21 -16.38
CA LYS A 218 6.98 11.84 -16.54
C LYS A 218 7.04 13.37 -16.47
N LEU A 219 7.82 13.91 -15.54
CA LEU A 219 8.05 15.35 -15.41
C LEU A 219 8.74 15.91 -16.65
N GLN A 220 9.78 15.25 -17.15
CA GLN A 220 10.48 15.66 -18.37
C GLN A 220 9.52 15.70 -19.57
N LYS A 221 8.71 14.66 -19.76
CA LYS A 221 7.70 14.62 -20.83
C LYS A 221 6.64 15.71 -20.70
N ALA A 222 6.25 16.06 -19.48
CA ALA A 222 5.31 17.15 -19.23
C ALA A 222 5.95 18.51 -19.57
N CYS A 223 7.20 18.74 -19.19
CA CYS A 223 7.97 19.93 -19.54
C CYS A 223 8.08 20.11 -21.06
N GLU A 224 8.37 19.03 -21.81
CA GLU A 224 8.42 19.04 -23.28
C GLU A 224 7.07 19.42 -23.93
N LYS A 225 5.96 18.95 -23.36
CA LYS A 225 4.62 19.35 -23.84
C LYS A 225 4.36 20.84 -23.57
N ILE A 226 4.72 21.33 -22.38
CA ILE A 226 4.56 22.74 -22.02
C ILE A 226 5.37 23.62 -22.97
N THR A 227 6.63 23.27 -23.25
CA THR A 227 7.46 24.06 -24.17
C THR A 227 6.93 24.04 -25.60
N SER A 228 6.37 22.92 -26.06
CA SER A 228 5.68 22.83 -27.36
C SER A 228 4.44 23.73 -27.42
N SER A 229 3.56 23.68 -26.42
CA SER A 229 2.38 24.54 -26.36
C SER A 229 2.74 26.02 -26.23
N ASP A 230 3.79 26.36 -25.47
CA ASP A 230 4.32 27.72 -25.38
C ASP A 230 4.79 28.24 -26.75
N PHE A 231 5.41 27.38 -27.57
CA PHE A 231 5.80 27.72 -28.94
C PHE A 231 4.58 28.00 -29.82
N GLU A 232 3.57 27.13 -29.78
CA GLU A 232 2.30 27.32 -30.51
C GLU A 232 1.60 28.62 -30.10
N ILE A 233 1.51 28.91 -28.80
CA ILE A 233 0.92 30.16 -28.29
C ILE A 233 1.69 31.37 -28.83
N ARG A 234 3.03 31.33 -28.84
CA ARG A 234 3.84 32.42 -29.42
C ARG A 234 3.59 32.56 -30.91
N HIS A 235 3.48 31.46 -31.65
CA HIS A 235 3.15 31.45 -33.07
C HIS A 235 1.80 32.14 -33.32
N TYR A 236 0.73 31.68 -32.67
CA TYR A 236 -0.60 32.29 -32.81
C TYR A 236 -0.61 33.76 -32.38
N LYS A 237 0.17 34.14 -31.37
CA LYS A 237 0.29 35.54 -30.95
C LYS A 237 0.95 36.41 -32.03
N VAL A 238 1.94 35.90 -32.76
CA VAL A 238 2.57 36.59 -33.88
C VAL A 238 1.61 36.71 -35.06
N GLU A 239 0.93 35.63 -35.44
CA GLU A 239 -0.09 35.64 -36.51
C GLU A 239 -1.21 36.63 -36.19
N LEU A 240 -1.73 36.61 -34.96
CA LEU A 240 -2.79 37.52 -34.52
C LEU A 240 -2.31 38.97 -34.53
N LYS A 241 -1.03 39.23 -34.22
CA LYS A 241 -0.43 40.56 -34.36
C LYS A 241 -0.34 40.98 -35.83
N SER A 242 0.06 40.08 -36.73
CA SER A 242 0.10 40.34 -38.17
C SER A 242 -1.28 40.60 -38.77
N CYS A 243 -2.33 39.91 -38.31
CA CYS A 243 -3.71 40.23 -38.70
C CYS A 243 -4.20 41.56 -38.09
N LYS A 244 -3.73 41.90 -36.89
CA LYS A 244 -4.01 43.19 -36.25
C LYS A 244 -3.28 44.35 -36.89
N ASP A 245 -2.20 44.10 -37.64
CA ASP A 245 -1.55 45.13 -38.43
C ASP A 245 -2.56 45.61 -39.46
N LYS A 246 -3.17 46.73 -39.05
CA LYS A 246 -4.26 47.49 -39.65
C LYS A 246 -4.11 47.69 -41.15
N ASN A 247 -2.94 47.48 -41.73
CA ASN A 247 -2.61 47.67 -43.12
C ASN A 247 -3.46 46.85 -44.09
N GLU A 248 -3.75 45.57 -43.85
CA GLU A 248 -4.60 44.81 -44.79
C GLU A 248 -6.07 45.23 -44.70
N LEU A 249 -6.58 45.36 -43.48
CA LEU A 249 -7.95 45.79 -43.24
C LEU A 249 -8.17 47.23 -43.72
N GLN A 250 -7.20 48.11 -43.50
CA GLN A 250 -7.19 49.49 -43.98
C GLN A 250 -7.09 49.54 -45.50
N LYS A 251 -6.24 48.73 -46.15
CA LYS A 251 -6.22 48.62 -47.62
C LYS A 251 -7.58 48.21 -48.17
N LYS A 252 -8.27 47.25 -47.54
CA LYS A 252 -9.63 46.85 -47.94
C LYS A 252 -10.64 47.97 -47.68
N GLN A 253 -10.55 48.66 -46.55
CA GLN A 253 -11.40 49.82 -46.23
C GLN A 253 -11.20 50.98 -47.23
N ASP A 254 -9.96 51.25 -47.62
CA ASP A 254 -9.60 52.27 -48.59
C ASP A 254 -10.13 51.88 -49.99
N GLN A 255 -9.98 50.60 -50.39
CA GLN A 255 -10.56 50.07 -51.62
C GLN A 255 -12.08 50.23 -51.66
N ILE A 256 -12.77 49.88 -50.56
CA ILE A 256 -14.23 50.07 -50.43
C ILE A 256 -14.59 51.55 -50.56
N SER A 257 -13.81 52.43 -49.92
CA SER A 257 -14.03 53.88 -49.99
C SER A 257 -13.89 54.39 -51.41
N THR A 258 -12.86 53.99 -52.15
CA THR A 258 -12.67 54.34 -53.57
C THR A 258 -13.82 53.86 -54.45
N VAL A 259 -14.26 52.61 -54.29
CA VAL A 259 -15.39 52.05 -55.06
C VAL A 259 -16.68 52.81 -54.75
N ASN A 260 -16.95 53.12 -53.48
CA ASN A 260 -18.13 53.90 -53.09
C ASN A 260 -18.13 55.31 -53.70
N TYR A 261 -16.97 55.99 -53.73
CA TYR A 261 -16.86 57.28 -54.42
C TYR A 261 -17.14 57.14 -55.91
N SER A 262 -16.56 56.14 -56.59
CA SER A 262 -16.80 55.89 -58.01
C SER A 262 -18.27 55.60 -58.32
N LEU A 263 -18.91 54.74 -57.52
CA LEU A 263 -20.34 54.43 -57.63
C LEU A 263 -21.20 55.67 -57.41
N LYS A 264 -20.89 56.50 -56.42
CA LYS A 264 -21.60 57.76 -56.16
C LYS A 264 -21.51 58.71 -57.36
N THR A 265 -20.33 58.89 -57.94
CA THR A 265 -20.13 59.71 -59.13
C THR A 265 -20.91 59.16 -60.32
N LYS A 266 -20.89 57.84 -60.53
CA LYS A 266 -21.67 57.19 -61.60
C LYS A 266 -23.18 57.33 -61.39
N ASN A 267 -23.64 57.24 -60.16
CA ASN A 267 -25.06 57.43 -59.84
C ASN A 267 -25.50 58.86 -60.14
N GLN A 268 -24.69 59.86 -59.77
CA GLN A 268 -24.94 61.26 -60.14
C GLN A 268 -24.93 61.47 -61.66
N GLU A 269 -24.02 60.82 -62.39
CA GLU A 269 -23.99 60.86 -63.87
C GLU A 269 -25.28 60.28 -64.47
N LEU A 270 -25.76 59.15 -63.94
CA LEU A 270 -26.99 58.51 -64.37
C LEU A 270 -28.23 59.36 -64.04
N GLU A 271 -28.29 59.97 -62.85
CA GLU A 271 -29.36 60.90 -62.48
C GLU A 271 -29.43 62.10 -63.43
N MET A 272 -28.29 62.67 -63.81
CA MET A 272 -28.27 63.77 -64.80
C MET A 272 -28.74 63.32 -66.18
N LYS A 273 -28.34 62.12 -66.64
CA LYS A 273 -28.82 61.57 -67.92
C LYS A 273 -30.31 61.27 -67.91
N LEU A 274 -30.81 60.72 -66.80
CA LEU A 274 -32.22 60.43 -66.64
C LEU A 274 -33.05 61.70 -66.72
N LYS A 275 -32.62 62.78 -66.04
CA LYS A 275 -33.27 64.09 -66.12
C LYS A 275 -33.25 64.69 -67.53
N SER A 276 -32.12 64.58 -68.24
CA SER A 276 -32.02 65.01 -69.64
C SER A 276 -32.99 64.25 -70.54
N LEU A 277 -33.14 62.93 -70.35
CA LEU A 277 -34.09 62.12 -71.11
C LEU A 277 -35.55 62.44 -70.76
N GLU A 278 -35.84 62.77 -69.51
CA GLU A 278 -37.17 63.26 -69.09
C GLU A 278 -37.52 64.58 -69.80
N ASP A 279 -36.56 65.51 -69.90
CA ASP A 279 -36.73 66.77 -70.62
C ASP A 279 -36.95 66.54 -72.13
N GLU A 280 -36.17 65.65 -72.75
CA GLU A 280 -36.36 65.23 -74.15
C GLU A 280 -37.74 64.58 -74.37
N HIS A 281 -38.17 63.70 -73.46
CA HIS A 281 -39.49 63.09 -73.54
C HIS A 281 -40.60 64.16 -73.45
N CYS A 282 -40.46 65.16 -72.57
CA CYS A 282 -41.41 66.28 -72.49
C CYS A 282 -41.48 67.05 -73.82
N LEU A 283 -40.34 67.32 -74.45
CA LEU A 283 -40.27 67.98 -75.75
C LEU A 283 -40.98 67.15 -76.83
N VAL A 284 -40.61 65.88 -76.99
CA VAL A 284 -41.22 64.97 -77.97
C VAL A 284 -42.72 64.83 -77.73
N GLN A 285 -43.15 64.75 -76.47
CA GLN A 285 -44.56 64.67 -76.11
C GLN A 285 -45.33 65.94 -76.52
N SER A 286 -44.71 67.12 -76.37
CA SER A 286 -45.28 68.39 -76.83
C SER A 286 -45.36 68.49 -78.37
N GLU A 287 -44.33 68.02 -79.09
CA GLU A 287 -44.32 67.93 -80.56
C GLU A 287 -45.36 66.94 -81.07
N LEU A 288 -45.52 65.79 -80.40
CA LEU A 288 -46.54 64.80 -80.71
C LEU A 288 -47.95 65.37 -80.53
N HIS A 289 -48.17 66.19 -79.50
CA HIS A 289 -49.46 66.86 -79.30
C HIS A 289 -49.74 67.88 -80.40
N SER A 290 -48.74 68.71 -80.74
CA SER A 290 -48.83 69.69 -81.84
C SER A 290 -49.13 69.03 -83.19
N THR A 291 -48.43 67.93 -83.53
CA THR A 291 -48.68 67.19 -84.77
C THR A 291 -50.03 66.48 -84.76
N LYS A 292 -50.51 66.01 -83.60
CA LYS A 292 -51.86 65.48 -83.44
C LYS A 292 -52.92 66.56 -83.71
N ASP A 293 -52.73 67.77 -83.17
CA ASP A 293 -53.64 68.90 -83.40
C ASP A 293 -53.64 69.31 -84.89
N GLN A 294 -52.47 69.39 -85.51
CA GLN A 294 -52.33 69.64 -86.95
C GLN A 294 -53.05 68.57 -87.78
N ARG A 295 -52.92 67.29 -87.41
CA ARG A 295 -53.63 66.19 -88.07
C ARG A 295 -55.14 66.31 -87.90
N GLU A 296 -55.63 66.73 -86.73
CA GLU A 296 -57.05 66.94 -86.51
C GLU A 296 -57.61 68.08 -87.38
N VAL A 297 -56.86 69.18 -87.53
CA VAL A 297 -57.19 70.27 -88.46
C VAL A 297 -57.23 69.78 -89.90
N LEU A 298 -56.20 69.04 -90.35
CA LEU A 298 -56.18 68.47 -91.70
C LEU A 298 -57.33 67.48 -91.91
N SER A 299 -57.67 66.66 -90.92
CA SER A 299 -58.80 65.74 -91.00
C SER A 299 -60.14 66.47 -91.13
N LYS A 300 -60.32 67.64 -90.48
CA LYS A 300 -61.51 68.49 -90.68
C LYS A 300 -61.54 69.07 -92.09
N ASN A 301 -60.41 69.57 -92.59
CA ASN A 301 -60.30 70.11 -93.95
C ASN A 301 -60.58 69.05 -95.02
N VAL A 302 -60.11 67.82 -94.84
CA VAL A 302 -60.41 66.70 -95.76
C VAL A 302 -61.91 66.43 -95.80
N LYS A 303 -62.59 66.37 -94.64
CA LYS A 303 -64.05 66.20 -94.59
C LYS A 303 -64.79 67.35 -95.29
N GLU A 304 -64.35 68.59 -95.09
CA GLU A 304 -64.93 69.76 -95.74
C GLU A 304 -64.71 69.73 -97.27
N LEU A 305 -63.54 69.28 -97.73
CA LEU A 305 -63.27 69.09 -99.16
C LEU A 305 -64.10 67.95 -99.75
N GLU A 306 -64.29 66.84 -99.03
CA GLU A 306 -65.19 65.74 -99.43
C GLU A 306 -66.65 66.24 -99.58
N GLU A 307 -67.14 67.05 -98.64
CA GLU A 307 -68.47 67.67 -98.73
C GLU A 307 -68.60 68.63 -99.93
N ARG A 308 -67.57 69.46 -100.19
CA ARG A 308 -67.53 70.33 -101.37
C ARG A 308 -67.48 69.55 -102.68
N LEU A 309 -66.76 68.42 -102.71
CA LEU A 309 -66.70 67.54 -103.86
C LEU A 309 -68.07 66.91 -104.13
N LEU A 310 -68.75 66.40 -103.10
CA LEU A 310 -70.10 65.85 -103.23
C LEU A 310 -71.10 66.90 -103.75
N SER A 311 -70.99 68.15 -103.28
CA SER A 311 -71.79 69.27 -103.79
C SER A 311 -71.45 69.64 -105.24
N SER A 312 -70.19 69.51 -105.65
CA SER A 312 -69.76 69.76 -107.04
C SER A 312 -70.22 68.65 -107.97
N GLU A 313 -70.20 67.40 -107.52
CA GLU A 313 -70.69 66.24 -108.28
C GLU A 313 -72.20 66.28 -108.46
N SER A 314 -72.96 66.77 -107.47
CA SER A 314 -74.41 66.98 -107.64
C SER A 314 -74.69 68.09 -108.65
N GLN A 315 -73.95 69.20 -108.61
CA GLN A 315 -74.05 70.27 -109.61
C GLN A 315 -73.65 69.82 -111.01
N SER A 316 -72.61 68.98 -111.14
CA SER A 316 -72.20 68.42 -112.44
C SER A 316 -73.29 67.51 -113.01
N ARG A 317 -73.93 66.67 -112.19
CA ARG A 317 -75.07 65.86 -112.59
C ARG A 317 -76.26 66.70 -113.06
N GLU A 318 -76.55 67.79 -112.34
CA GLU A 318 -77.63 68.72 -112.72
C GLU A 318 -77.33 69.41 -114.06
N MET A 319 -76.07 69.80 -114.31
CA MET A 319 -75.67 70.34 -115.61
C MET A 319 -75.67 69.29 -116.73
N GLU A 320 -75.34 68.03 -116.46
CA GLU A 320 -75.46 66.93 -117.43
C GLU A 320 -76.92 66.68 -117.81
N GLU A 321 -77.84 66.67 -116.84
CA GLU A 321 -79.28 66.55 -117.11
C GLU A 321 -79.81 67.72 -117.95
N GLU A 322 -79.36 68.95 -117.69
CA GLU A 322 -79.68 70.11 -118.53
C GLU A 322 -79.08 70.03 -119.94
N LEU A 323 -77.84 69.53 -120.06
CA LEU A 323 -77.22 69.31 -121.36
C LEU A 323 -78.00 68.27 -122.17
N GLU A 324 -78.47 67.20 -121.54
CA GLU A 324 -79.27 66.16 -122.18
C GLU A 324 -80.64 66.70 -122.64
N LYS A 325 -81.29 67.55 -121.84
CA LYS A 325 -82.48 68.31 -122.29
C LYS A 325 -82.20 69.19 -123.51
N VAL A 326 -81.07 69.90 -123.52
CA VAL A 326 -80.69 70.76 -124.66
C VAL A 326 -80.38 69.91 -125.89
N GLN A 327 -79.72 68.76 -125.72
CA GLN A 327 -79.45 67.83 -126.82
C GLN A 327 -80.75 67.26 -127.41
N ASP A 328 -81.73 66.91 -126.57
CA ASP A 328 -83.05 66.46 -127.03
C ASP A 328 -83.82 67.58 -127.75
N GLN A 329 -83.78 68.80 -127.24
CA GLN A 329 -84.37 69.97 -127.92
C GLN A 329 -83.72 70.21 -129.28
N LEU A 330 -82.39 70.11 -129.37
CA LEU A 330 -81.66 70.28 -130.61
C LEU A 330 -81.97 69.16 -131.61
N ARG A 331 -82.06 67.91 -131.16
CA ARG A 331 -82.47 66.76 -131.98
C ARG A 331 -83.86 66.99 -132.58
N LYS A 332 -84.79 67.47 -131.77
CA LYS A 332 -86.16 67.79 -132.19
C LYS A 332 -86.21 68.91 -133.23
N ALA A 333 -85.41 69.97 -133.03
CA ALA A 333 -85.30 71.06 -134.00
C ALA A 333 -84.64 70.61 -135.32
N ILE A 334 -83.65 69.72 -135.26
CA ILE A 334 -83.02 69.12 -136.45
C ILE A 334 -84.05 68.29 -137.23
N GLU A 335 -84.83 67.45 -136.55
CA GLU A 335 -85.91 66.67 -137.19
C GLU A 335 -86.95 67.58 -137.87
N GLU A 336 -87.31 68.69 -137.23
CA GLU A 336 -88.26 69.67 -137.74
C GLU A 336 -87.72 70.43 -138.97
N VAL A 337 -86.44 70.85 -138.93
CA VAL A 337 -85.75 71.45 -140.07
C VAL A 337 -85.62 70.45 -141.22
N GLN A 338 -85.30 69.18 -140.94
CA GLN A 338 -85.21 68.14 -141.97
C GLN A 338 -86.58 67.92 -142.65
N CYS A 339 -87.67 67.98 -141.89
CA CYS A 339 -89.04 67.91 -142.42
C CYS A 339 -89.34 69.09 -143.37
N ASN A 340 -88.94 70.30 -142.99
CA ASN A 340 -89.09 71.51 -143.81
C ASN A 340 -88.22 71.47 -145.08
N VAL A 341 -87.00 70.94 -145.00
CA VAL A 341 -86.12 70.75 -146.18
C VAL A 341 -86.78 69.80 -147.18
N ASN A 342 -87.31 68.67 -146.71
CA ASN A 342 -88.02 67.72 -147.58
C ASN A 342 -89.26 68.37 -148.23
N LEU A 343 -90.01 69.20 -147.49
CA LEU A 343 -91.16 69.93 -148.01
C LEU A 343 -90.76 70.95 -149.08
N LEU A 344 -89.69 71.72 -148.85
CA LEU A 344 -89.16 72.68 -149.83
C LEU A 344 -88.63 71.98 -151.09
N GLU A 345 -88.08 70.77 -150.96
CA GLU A 345 -87.61 69.99 -152.10
C GLU A 345 -88.76 69.46 -152.96
N ILE A 346 -89.90 69.14 -152.36
CA ILE A 346 -91.16 68.84 -153.07
C ILE A 346 -91.67 70.09 -153.81
N LEU A 347 -91.80 71.22 -153.12
CA LEU A 347 -92.27 72.48 -153.72
C LEU A 347 -91.36 72.96 -154.85
N ARG A 348 -90.04 72.79 -154.71
CA ARG A 348 -89.08 73.12 -155.76
C ARG A 348 -89.34 72.30 -157.03
N LYS A 349 -89.65 71.00 -156.91
CA LYS A 349 -90.01 70.17 -158.07
C LYS A 349 -91.31 70.65 -158.74
N GLU A 350 -92.31 71.03 -157.96
CA GLU A 350 -93.56 71.59 -158.50
C GLU A 350 -93.33 72.92 -159.24
N VAL A 351 -92.45 73.78 -158.73
CA VAL A 351 -92.06 75.04 -159.40
C VAL A 351 -91.29 74.78 -160.70
N GLU A 352 -90.36 73.82 -160.70
CA GLU A 352 -89.65 73.41 -161.92
C GLU A 352 -90.63 72.88 -162.98
N GLU A 353 -91.63 72.09 -162.58
CA GLU A 353 -92.65 71.54 -163.46
C GLU A 353 -93.61 72.61 -164.02
N LEU A 354 -94.04 73.56 -163.19
CA LEU A 354 -94.79 74.74 -163.62
C LEU A 354 -93.99 75.62 -164.59
N ASN A 355 -92.70 75.80 -164.33
CA ASN A 355 -91.81 76.59 -165.20
C ASN A 355 -91.64 75.95 -166.58
N ASP A 356 -91.59 74.62 -166.65
CA ASP A 356 -91.58 73.89 -167.92
C ASP A 356 -92.93 74.00 -168.65
N GLN A 357 -94.06 73.98 -167.93
CA GLN A 357 -95.38 74.28 -168.51
C GLN A 357 -95.46 75.71 -169.07
N ILE A 358 -94.92 76.70 -168.37
CA ILE A 358 -94.87 78.10 -168.83
C ILE A 358 -94.03 78.21 -170.12
N LYS A 359 -92.85 77.59 -170.19
CA LYS A 359 -92.02 77.60 -171.41
C LYS A 359 -92.70 76.93 -172.60
N LEU A 360 -93.49 75.88 -172.36
CA LEU A 360 -94.30 75.24 -173.39
C LEU A 360 -95.37 76.21 -173.89
N HIS A 361 -96.06 76.88 -172.97
CA HIS A 361 -97.11 77.83 -173.30
C HIS A 361 -96.57 79.09 -174.01
N GLU A 362 -95.37 79.56 -173.67
CA GLU A 362 -94.69 80.63 -174.39
C GLU A 362 -94.27 80.23 -175.81
N LYS A 363 -93.87 78.96 -176.03
CA LYS A 363 -93.64 78.42 -177.38
C LYS A 363 -94.93 78.36 -178.19
N GLU A 364 -96.03 77.91 -177.61
CA GLU A 364 -97.35 77.90 -178.24
C GLU A 364 -97.84 79.31 -178.57
N LYS A 365 -97.61 80.27 -177.66
CA LYS A 365 -97.94 81.69 -177.85
C LYS A 365 -97.12 82.32 -178.98
N CYS A 366 -95.82 81.99 -179.08
CA CYS A 366 -94.99 82.41 -180.21
C CYS A 366 -95.47 81.81 -181.55
N PHE A 367 -95.92 80.55 -181.55
CA PHE A 367 -96.47 79.90 -182.73
C PHE A 367 -97.78 80.58 -183.19
N MET A 368 -98.67 80.89 -182.23
CA MET A 368 -99.92 81.62 -182.49
C MET A 368 -99.67 83.06 -182.97
N HIS A 369 -98.69 83.76 -182.40
CA HIS A 369 -98.34 85.13 -182.82
C HIS A 369 -97.77 85.17 -184.23
N LYS A 370 -97.01 84.14 -184.64
CA LYS A 370 -96.49 84.00 -186.01
C LYS A 370 -97.58 83.69 -187.03
N MET A 371 -98.60 82.91 -186.66
CA MET A 371 -99.80 82.71 -187.48
C MET A 371 -100.61 84.00 -187.62
N TRP A 372 -100.81 84.74 -186.53
CA TRP A 372 -101.59 85.98 -186.56
C TRP A 372 -100.92 87.08 -187.39
N SER A 373 -99.59 87.17 -187.35
CA SER A 373 -98.81 88.10 -188.18
C SER A 373 -98.84 87.77 -189.68
N ASN A 374 -99.09 86.52 -190.08
CA ASN A 374 -99.19 86.13 -191.50
C ASN A 374 -100.60 86.31 -192.07
N CYS A 375 -101.67 86.25 -191.25
CA CYS A 375 -103.02 86.60 -191.69
C CYS A 375 -103.24 88.12 -191.82
N PHE A 376 -102.57 88.94 -191.00
CA PHE A 376 -102.83 90.39 -190.98
C PHE A 376 -102.20 91.17 -192.15
N SER A 377 -101.29 90.58 -192.92
CA SER A 377 -100.78 91.21 -194.14
C SER A 377 -101.74 91.15 -195.34
N SER A 378 -102.86 90.42 -195.24
CA SER A 378 -103.80 90.21 -196.36
C SER A 378 -105.06 91.10 -196.34
N ILE A 379 -105.24 91.96 -195.34
CA ILE A 379 -106.43 92.82 -195.25
C ILE A 379 -105.98 94.29 -195.17
N LYS A 380 -105.54 94.76 -196.34
CA LYS A 380 -105.53 96.16 -196.75
C LYS A 380 -106.89 96.42 -197.40
N GLU A 381 -107.48 97.58 -197.13
CA GLU A 381 -108.76 98.11 -197.67
C GLU A 381 -109.99 97.96 -196.75
N PHE A 382 -110.73 99.06 -196.59
CA PHE A 382 -111.89 99.32 -195.72
C PHE A 382 -111.62 99.81 -194.28
N GLY A 383 -111.38 101.13 -194.17
CA GLY A 383 -112.31 102.07 -193.55
C GLY A 383 -112.60 102.03 -192.04
N THR A 384 -112.16 103.10 -191.36
CA THR A 384 -112.83 103.83 -190.25
C THR A 384 -112.89 103.23 -188.83
N PRO A 385 -113.02 104.09 -187.78
CA PRO A 385 -112.36 103.93 -186.49
C PRO A 385 -113.32 103.48 -185.38
N PHE A 386 -112.83 102.84 -184.32
CA PHE A 386 -113.54 102.85 -183.03
C PHE A 386 -112.63 102.73 -181.81
N LYS A 387 -113.12 103.38 -180.75
CA LYS A 387 -112.59 103.63 -179.41
C LYS A 387 -113.29 102.64 -178.42
N PRO A 388 -113.11 102.77 -177.10
CA PRO A 388 -112.17 102.10 -176.18
C PRO A 388 -112.86 101.09 -175.21
N LEU A 389 -112.15 100.44 -174.25
CA LEU A 389 -112.71 100.08 -172.92
C LEU A 389 -111.68 99.56 -171.89
N LYS A 390 -111.95 99.92 -170.63
CA LYS A 390 -111.26 99.64 -169.35
C LYS A 390 -111.76 98.32 -168.69
N PHE A 391 -110.97 97.70 -167.79
CA PHE A 391 -111.38 96.96 -166.55
C PHE A 391 -110.09 96.50 -165.79
N ILE A 392 -109.64 97.06 -164.65
CA ILE A 392 -109.81 96.79 -163.17
C ILE A 392 -109.78 95.29 -162.68
N PRO A 393 -109.46 95.00 -161.39
CA PRO A 393 -108.21 94.42 -160.84
C PRO A 393 -108.45 93.06 -160.11
N TYR A 394 -107.48 92.47 -159.40
CA TYR A 394 -107.77 91.62 -158.21
C TYR A 394 -106.57 91.47 -157.25
N GLU A 395 -106.83 91.70 -155.97
CA GLU A 395 -106.07 91.32 -154.77
C GLU A 395 -106.31 89.86 -154.41
N ILE A 396 -105.34 89.15 -153.81
CA ILE A 396 -105.58 88.05 -152.84
C ILE A 396 -104.48 88.04 -151.75
N GLN A 397 -104.92 87.93 -150.50
CA GLN A 397 -104.18 87.69 -149.25
C GLN A 397 -103.88 86.19 -149.04
N SER A 398 -102.81 85.82 -148.32
CA SER A 398 -102.86 84.90 -147.16
C SER A 398 -101.48 84.63 -146.54
N THR A 399 -101.45 84.81 -145.21
CA THR A 399 -100.62 84.27 -144.11
C THR A 399 -99.11 84.09 -144.28
#